data_AF-A0A7Y8G497-F1
#
_entry.id   AF-A0A7Y8G497-F1
#
_cell.length_a   1.000
_cell.length_b   1.000
_cell.length_c   1.000
_cell.angle_alpha   90.00
_cell.angle_beta   90.00
_cell.angle_gamma   90.00
#
_symmetry.space_group_name_H-M   'P 1'
#
loop_
_entity.id
_entity.type
_entity.pdbx_description
1 polymer ?
#
loop_
_entity_poly.entity_id
_entity_poly.type
_entity_poly.pdbx_seq_one_letter_code
_entity_poly.pdbx_strand_id
1 'polypeptide(L)'
;MDHLSPLIEQHLFDDALLLEKGKSDLRAALAGLEDTDASFSRFIRFVEDCIDAPEDAEERTPQARKQRFLKRAAAAAMGWGVLLVWGQSEGNQKPGILSGEYLLLRLWSAAIALDVQCDVQFLKRFKTLVQLHSNALSRYYDRVLPSLLNRRKMLRYRPDNVLYIDLVCDELGRLGTALLLLRAVGAEQSNRVALHNQLITFLNLHKGCLLPVYDGQAIDLSIALTALLAEGDFTNAKAIVSECVDRFETALRNDLAMPVDTDDIEDALALRNRKDTQKSRFFKTTTLVPMLGTVAGILNDQDLLTRLSTNVVPLLKGVTMERWFPQIGLQSLTGSNVSLNSIGVSRALSGFRKTPAEEVEASENLPRNCPSSEEFAWHDTPWEVLVAISARMHRHPLPTWYLGKCARQSQVGTLVD
;
A
#
# COMPACT_ATOMS: atom_id res chain seq x y z
N MET A 1 -30.44 -3.69 -23.64
CA MET A 1 -30.19 -2.56 -22.73
C MET A 1 -31.01 -2.78 -21.47
N ASP A 2 -30.37 -2.65 -20.30
CA ASP A 2 -30.95 -2.46 -18.95
C ASP A 2 -32.15 -3.31 -18.50
N HIS A 3 -31.93 -4.59 -18.17
CA HIS A 3 -32.82 -5.31 -17.23
C HIS A 3 -32.17 -5.55 -15.86
N LEU A 4 -30.85 -5.38 -15.75
CA LEU A 4 -30.12 -5.47 -14.48
C LEU A 4 -30.22 -4.17 -13.67
N SER A 5 -30.11 -3.00 -14.30
CA SER A 5 -30.22 -1.71 -13.59
C SER A 5 -31.54 -1.56 -12.82
N PRO A 6 -32.74 -1.84 -13.40
CA PRO A 6 -34.00 -1.73 -12.66
C PRO A 6 -34.12 -2.76 -11.52
N LEU A 7 -33.58 -3.98 -11.70
CA LEU A 7 -33.63 -5.04 -10.68
C LEU A 7 -32.65 -4.80 -9.53
N ILE A 8 -31.47 -4.23 -9.83
CA ILE A 8 -30.52 -3.73 -8.84
C ILE A 8 -31.17 -2.55 -8.10
N GLU A 9 -31.79 -1.61 -8.81
CA GLU A 9 -32.53 -0.49 -8.21
C GLU A 9 -33.68 -0.94 -7.31
N GLN A 10 -34.43 -1.95 -7.71
CA GLN A 10 -35.61 -2.44 -6.99
C GLN A 10 -35.27 -3.31 -5.77
N HIS A 11 -34.14 -4.04 -5.78
CA HIS A 11 -33.82 -5.03 -4.74
C HIS A 11 -32.54 -4.77 -3.95
N LEU A 12 -31.54 -4.08 -4.52
CA LEU A 12 -30.31 -3.71 -3.79
C LEU A 12 -30.53 -2.46 -2.92
N PHE A 13 -31.39 -1.56 -3.40
CA PHE A 13 -31.73 -0.32 -2.72
C PHE A 13 -33.05 -0.43 -1.96
N ASP A 14 -33.34 -1.59 -1.36
CA ASP A 14 -34.44 -1.73 -0.43
C ASP A 14 -34.18 -0.84 0.80
N ASP A 15 -35.17 -0.04 1.23
CA ASP A 15 -35.02 1.03 2.23
C ASP A 15 -34.57 0.53 3.61
N ALA A 16 -34.66 -0.77 3.86
CA ALA A 16 -34.23 -1.40 5.10
C ALA A 16 -32.70 -1.54 5.25
N LEU A 17 -31.92 -1.41 4.17
CA LEU A 17 -30.47 -1.71 4.18
C LEU A 17 -29.55 -0.52 3.89
N LEU A 18 -30.03 0.52 3.19
CA LEU A 18 -29.22 1.68 2.78
C LEU A 18 -29.98 2.99 3.04
N LEU A 19 -29.36 3.91 3.77
CA LEU A 19 -29.87 5.28 3.95
C LEU A 19 -29.92 6.00 2.59
N GLU A 20 -30.93 6.84 2.33
CA GLU A 20 -31.12 7.55 1.05
C GLU A 20 -29.86 8.28 0.56
N LYS A 21 -29.12 8.90 1.48
CA LYS A 21 -27.86 9.62 1.19
C LYS A 21 -26.77 8.68 0.65
N GLY A 22 -26.61 7.49 1.25
CA GLY A 22 -25.66 6.48 0.78
C GLY A 22 -26.00 6.00 -0.64
N LYS A 23 -27.29 5.87 -0.97
CA LYS A 23 -27.73 5.52 -2.33
C LYS A 23 -27.27 6.57 -3.35
N SER A 24 -27.37 7.84 -3.00
CA SER A 24 -26.94 8.95 -3.86
C SER A 24 -25.43 8.95 -4.09
N ASP A 25 -24.62 8.73 -3.06
CA ASP A 25 -23.15 8.71 -3.22
C ASP A 25 -22.67 7.48 -4.02
N LEU A 26 -23.31 6.31 -3.86
CA LEU A 26 -23.01 5.15 -4.71
C LEU A 26 -23.34 5.42 -6.18
N ARG A 27 -24.50 6.03 -6.48
CA ARG A 27 -24.85 6.43 -7.86
C ARG A 27 -23.85 7.44 -8.42
N ALA A 28 -23.42 8.41 -7.63
CA ALA A 28 -22.41 9.38 -8.03
C ALA A 28 -21.04 8.72 -8.30
N ALA A 29 -20.65 7.72 -7.50
CA ALA A 29 -19.44 6.95 -7.73
C ALA A 29 -19.49 6.18 -9.05
N LEU A 30 -20.64 5.57 -9.38
CA LEU A 30 -20.86 4.85 -10.64
C LEU A 30 -20.87 5.80 -11.85
N ALA A 31 -21.54 6.95 -11.74
CA ALA A 31 -21.57 7.96 -12.80
C ALA A 31 -20.19 8.58 -13.06
N GLY A 32 -19.33 8.63 -12.03
CA GLY A 32 -17.99 9.22 -12.11
C GLY A 32 -16.88 8.26 -12.54
N LEU A 33 -17.17 7.06 -13.03
CA LEU A 33 -16.15 6.03 -13.31
C LEU A 33 -15.04 6.44 -14.29
N GLU A 34 -15.25 7.45 -15.13
CA GLU A 34 -14.21 7.99 -16.02
C GLU A 34 -13.09 8.70 -15.23
N ASP A 35 -13.43 9.34 -14.10
CA ASP A 35 -12.51 9.99 -13.19
C ASP A 35 -12.32 9.14 -11.94
N THR A 36 -11.13 8.56 -11.82
CA THR A 36 -10.84 7.61 -10.74
C THR A 36 -10.92 8.26 -9.36
N ASP A 37 -10.45 9.49 -9.21
CA ASP A 37 -10.37 10.17 -7.92
C ASP A 37 -11.76 10.64 -7.48
N ALA A 38 -12.55 11.15 -8.43
CA ALA A 38 -13.93 11.54 -8.17
C ALA A 38 -14.81 10.33 -7.79
N SER A 39 -14.72 9.23 -8.54
CA SER A 39 -15.45 7.99 -8.26
C SER A 39 -15.07 7.42 -6.89
N PHE A 40 -13.77 7.32 -6.61
CA PHE A 40 -13.24 6.81 -5.35
C PHE A 40 -13.69 7.67 -4.15
N SER A 41 -13.61 8.99 -4.25
CA SER A 41 -14.04 9.92 -3.20
C SER A 41 -15.52 9.78 -2.85
N ARG A 42 -16.38 9.57 -3.86
CA ARG A 42 -17.81 9.31 -3.65
C ARG A 42 -18.06 7.96 -3.00
N PHE A 43 -17.31 6.94 -3.40
CA PHE A 43 -17.42 5.63 -2.79
C PHE A 43 -16.99 5.62 -1.31
N ILE A 44 -15.93 6.35 -0.94
CA ILE A 44 -15.54 6.53 0.47
C ILE A 44 -16.72 7.06 1.28
N ARG A 45 -17.40 8.11 0.81
CA ARG A 45 -18.57 8.69 1.50
C ARG A 45 -19.69 7.68 1.67
N PHE A 46 -19.95 6.88 0.65
CA PHE A 46 -20.93 5.79 0.73
C PHE A 46 -20.57 4.78 1.83
N VAL A 47 -19.31 4.36 1.92
CA VAL A 47 -18.85 3.42 2.96
C VAL A 47 -18.96 4.06 4.34
N GLU A 48 -18.55 5.31 4.51
CA GLU A 48 -18.67 6.01 5.79
C GLU A 48 -20.14 6.14 6.22
N ASP A 49 -21.03 6.52 5.30
CA ASP A 49 -22.48 6.58 5.58
C ASP A 49 -23.07 5.19 5.93
N CYS A 50 -22.53 4.11 5.37
CA CYS A 50 -22.95 2.75 5.73
C CYS A 50 -22.50 2.37 7.14
N ILE A 51 -21.26 2.71 7.52
CA ILE A 51 -20.66 2.26 8.78
C ILE A 51 -21.08 3.16 9.96
N ASP A 52 -21.07 4.48 9.78
CA ASP A 52 -21.28 5.49 10.85
C ASP A 52 -22.74 5.94 10.99
N ALA A 53 -23.69 5.27 10.34
CA ALA A 53 -25.10 5.60 10.47
C ALA A 53 -25.56 5.65 11.96
N PRO A 54 -26.44 6.59 12.35
CA PRO A 54 -26.74 6.91 13.76
C PRO A 54 -27.24 5.71 14.57
N GLU A 55 -26.82 5.64 15.85
CA GLU A 55 -27.32 4.67 16.84
C GLU A 55 -28.76 4.99 17.23
N ASP A 56 -29.66 4.01 17.11
CA ASP A 56 -31.04 4.14 17.59
C ASP A 56 -31.07 3.93 19.12
N ALA A 57 -31.95 4.63 19.82
CA ALA A 57 -31.97 4.67 21.30
C ALA A 57 -32.18 3.30 22.00
N GLU A 58 -32.63 2.28 21.25
CA GLU A 58 -32.87 0.91 21.72
C GLU A 58 -31.60 0.01 21.70
N GLU A 59 -30.47 0.51 21.18
CA GLU A 59 -29.31 -0.29 20.78
C GLU A 59 -28.21 -0.42 21.85
N ARG A 60 -28.61 -0.69 23.09
CA ARG A 60 -27.67 -0.70 24.23
C ARG A 60 -26.85 -1.99 24.36
N THR A 61 -27.23 -3.08 23.69
CA THR A 61 -26.52 -4.36 23.87
C THR A 61 -25.35 -4.51 22.87
N PRO A 62 -24.18 -5.03 23.31
CA PRO A 62 -23.05 -5.30 22.41
C PRO A 62 -23.39 -6.23 21.25
N GLN A 63 -24.27 -7.21 21.49
CA GLN A 63 -24.70 -8.17 20.47
C GLN A 63 -25.55 -7.50 19.37
N ALA A 64 -26.45 -6.57 19.72
CA ALA A 64 -27.23 -5.83 18.73
C ALA A 64 -26.33 -4.95 17.86
N ARG A 65 -25.38 -4.23 18.47
CA ARG A 65 -24.38 -3.41 17.77
C ARG A 65 -23.55 -4.25 16.79
N LYS A 66 -23.07 -5.41 17.22
CA LYS A 66 -22.37 -6.36 16.34
C LYS A 66 -23.21 -6.79 15.15
N GLN A 67 -24.45 -7.24 15.37
CA GLN A 67 -25.32 -7.69 14.28
C GLN A 67 -25.61 -6.57 13.28
N ARG A 68 -25.78 -5.34 13.76
CA ARG A 68 -25.95 -4.16 12.90
C ARG A 68 -24.69 -3.86 12.10
N PHE A 69 -23.53 -3.87 12.73
CA PHE A 69 -22.24 -3.74 12.04
C PHE A 69 -22.08 -4.79 10.93
N LEU A 70 -22.36 -6.06 11.22
CA LEU A 70 -22.27 -7.13 10.21
C LEU A 70 -23.22 -6.90 9.03
N LYS A 71 -24.42 -6.36 9.25
CA LYS A 71 -25.36 -5.98 8.18
C LYS A 71 -24.83 -4.81 7.36
N ARG A 72 -24.32 -3.76 8.01
CA ARG A 72 -23.73 -2.58 7.36
C ARG A 72 -22.49 -2.93 6.55
N ALA A 73 -21.62 -3.78 7.09
CA ALA A 73 -20.45 -4.30 6.39
C ALA A 73 -20.85 -5.08 5.13
N ALA A 74 -21.94 -5.86 5.20
CA ALA A 74 -22.47 -6.54 4.02
C ALA A 74 -23.02 -5.55 2.99
N ALA A 75 -23.73 -4.50 3.41
CA ALA A 75 -24.21 -3.44 2.52
C ALA A 75 -23.07 -2.70 1.80
N ALA A 76 -22.03 -2.31 2.54
CA ALA A 76 -20.83 -1.68 1.99
C ALA A 76 -20.10 -2.61 1.00
N ALA A 77 -19.96 -3.90 1.33
CA ALA A 77 -19.36 -4.91 0.45
C ALA A 77 -20.19 -5.15 -0.82
N MET A 78 -21.52 -5.12 -0.74
CA MET A 78 -22.39 -5.20 -1.91
C MET A 78 -22.25 -3.97 -2.81
N GLY A 79 -22.24 -2.76 -2.23
CA GLY A 79 -22.01 -1.53 -3.00
C GLY A 79 -20.65 -1.53 -3.70
N TRP A 80 -19.61 -2.02 -3.03
CA TRP A 80 -18.30 -2.25 -3.66
C TRP A 80 -18.38 -3.26 -4.81
N GLY A 81 -19.09 -4.37 -4.63
CA GLY A 81 -19.29 -5.36 -5.68
C GLY A 81 -19.95 -4.79 -6.94
N VAL A 82 -20.95 -3.91 -6.77
CA VAL A 82 -21.58 -3.20 -7.90
C VAL A 82 -20.59 -2.28 -8.59
N LEU A 83 -19.85 -1.47 -7.83
CA LEU A 83 -18.82 -0.57 -8.40
C LEU A 83 -17.78 -1.35 -9.20
N LEU A 84 -17.36 -2.51 -8.70
CA LEU A 84 -16.38 -3.37 -9.37
C LEU A 84 -16.91 -3.92 -10.70
N VAL A 85 -18.14 -4.45 -10.71
CA VAL A 85 -18.76 -4.99 -11.94
C VAL A 85 -19.00 -3.90 -12.96
N TRP A 86 -19.49 -2.73 -12.53
CA TRP A 86 -19.77 -1.62 -13.43
C TRP A 86 -18.49 -1.03 -14.01
N GLY A 87 -17.45 -0.84 -13.19
CA GLY A 87 -16.12 -0.42 -13.66
C GLY A 87 -15.51 -1.40 -14.66
N GLN A 88 -15.77 -2.70 -14.51
CA GLN A 88 -15.37 -3.69 -15.50
C GLN A 88 -16.13 -3.52 -16.83
N SER A 89 -17.43 -3.26 -16.80
CA SER A 89 -18.26 -3.02 -17.99
C SER A 89 -17.86 -1.75 -18.74
N GLU A 90 -17.59 -0.65 -18.03
CA GLU A 90 -17.12 0.63 -18.60
C GLU A 90 -15.62 0.62 -18.94
N GLY A 91 -14.91 -0.45 -18.61
CA GLY A 91 -13.52 -0.62 -18.95
C GLY A 91 -12.51 0.15 -18.08
N ASN A 92 -12.97 0.77 -16.99
CA ASN A 92 -12.14 1.34 -15.93
C ASN A 92 -12.38 0.63 -14.58
N GLN A 93 -11.50 -0.32 -14.24
CA GLN A 93 -11.59 -1.08 -13.00
C GLN A 93 -10.88 -0.40 -11.81
N LYS A 94 -10.03 0.61 -12.06
CA LYS A 94 -9.18 1.23 -11.04
C LYS A 94 -9.97 1.80 -9.84
N PRO A 95 -11.12 2.48 -10.04
CA PRO A 95 -11.94 2.96 -8.92
C PRO A 95 -12.40 1.82 -8.00
N GLY A 96 -12.83 0.69 -8.58
CA GLY A 96 -13.25 -0.49 -7.82
C GLY A 96 -12.10 -1.15 -7.06
N ILE A 97 -10.88 -1.12 -7.59
CA ILE A 97 -9.69 -1.63 -6.89
C ILE A 97 -9.36 -0.76 -5.68
N LEU A 98 -9.21 0.56 -5.85
CA LEU A 98 -8.91 1.49 -4.74
C LEU A 98 -9.99 1.45 -3.66
N SER A 99 -11.26 1.41 -4.09
CA SER A 99 -12.42 1.28 -3.20
C SER A 99 -12.40 -0.01 -2.37
N GLY A 100 -11.89 -1.10 -2.94
CA GLY A 100 -11.74 -2.37 -2.23
C GLY A 100 -10.65 -2.30 -1.16
N GLU A 101 -9.49 -1.72 -1.49
CA GLU A 101 -8.39 -1.49 -0.54
C GLU A 101 -8.88 -0.67 0.66
N TYR A 102 -9.59 0.43 0.40
CA TYR A 102 -10.16 1.28 1.44
C TYR A 102 -11.22 0.55 2.28
N LEU A 103 -12.14 -0.19 1.65
CA LEU A 103 -13.18 -0.94 2.35
C LEU A 103 -12.59 -1.97 3.31
N LEU A 104 -11.53 -2.69 2.90
CA LEU A 104 -10.84 -3.65 3.77
C LEU A 104 -10.29 -2.97 5.03
N LEU A 105 -9.59 -1.86 4.87
CA LEU A 105 -9.05 -1.10 6.00
C LEU A 105 -10.16 -0.54 6.90
N ARG A 106 -11.23 -0.01 6.30
CA ARG A 106 -12.34 0.62 7.04
C ARG A 106 -13.14 -0.39 7.85
N LEU A 107 -13.41 -1.58 7.28
CA LEU A 107 -14.10 -2.66 7.99
C LEU A 107 -13.24 -3.22 9.14
N TRP A 108 -11.93 -3.34 8.93
CA TRP A 108 -11.02 -3.76 9.99
C TRP A 108 -11.01 -2.74 11.14
N SER A 109 -10.86 -1.46 10.81
CA SER A 109 -10.91 -0.36 11.80
C SER A 109 -12.21 -0.36 12.61
N ALA A 110 -13.36 -0.51 11.94
CA ALA A 110 -14.66 -0.63 12.60
C ALA A 110 -14.75 -1.86 13.51
N ALA A 111 -14.16 -2.99 13.10
CA ALA A 111 -14.12 -4.19 13.91
C ALA A 111 -13.28 -4.00 15.18
N ILE A 112 -12.15 -3.28 15.08
CA ILE A 112 -11.33 -2.90 16.25
C ILE A 112 -12.12 -2.00 17.21
N ALA A 113 -12.81 -0.98 16.69
CA ALA A 113 -13.60 -0.06 17.51
C ALA A 113 -14.75 -0.75 18.27
N LEU A 114 -15.28 -1.85 17.72
CA LEU A 114 -16.36 -2.64 18.31
C LEU A 114 -15.88 -3.88 19.09
N ASP A 115 -14.56 -4.11 19.15
CA ASP A 115 -13.93 -5.32 19.72
C ASP A 115 -14.47 -6.64 19.13
N VAL A 116 -14.63 -6.69 17.79
CA VAL A 116 -15.12 -7.85 17.04
C VAL A 116 -14.14 -8.35 15.97
N GLN A 117 -12.91 -7.85 15.96
CA GLN A 117 -11.82 -8.26 15.06
C GLN A 117 -11.53 -9.77 15.12
N CYS A 118 -11.76 -10.40 16.27
CA CYS A 118 -11.60 -11.84 16.48
C CYS A 118 -12.91 -12.63 16.34
N ASP A 119 -14.04 -11.98 16.04
CA ASP A 119 -15.34 -12.66 15.91
C ASP A 119 -15.37 -13.55 14.66
N VAL A 120 -15.80 -14.80 14.83
CA VAL A 120 -15.79 -15.82 13.76
C VAL A 120 -16.68 -15.42 12.58
N GLN A 121 -17.82 -14.78 12.81
CA GLN A 121 -18.72 -14.36 11.74
C GLN A 121 -18.13 -13.19 10.96
N PHE A 122 -17.53 -12.22 11.65
CA PHE A 122 -16.79 -11.13 11.02
C PHE A 122 -15.63 -11.68 10.18
N LEU A 123 -14.74 -12.48 10.77
CA LEU A 123 -13.57 -13.03 10.10
C LEU A 123 -13.93 -13.86 8.86
N LYS A 124 -15.01 -14.64 8.91
CA LYS A 124 -15.50 -15.38 7.73
C LYS A 124 -15.90 -14.44 6.59
N ARG A 125 -16.66 -13.38 6.88
CA ARG A 125 -17.08 -12.39 5.88
C ARG A 125 -15.90 -11.57 5.37
N PHE A 126 -15.02 -11.17 6.27
CA PHE A 126 -13.81 -10.42 5.96
C PHE A 126 -12.88 -11.22 5.03
N LYS A 127 -12.61 -12.49 5.35
CA LYS A 127 -11.85 -13.39 4.48
C LYS A 127 -12.46 -13.52 3.09
N THR A 128 -13.79 -13.64 3.00
CA THR A 128 -14.51 -13.72 1.72
C THR A 128 -14.31 -12.43 0.91
N LEU A 129 -14.40 -11.27 1.56
CA LEU A 129 -14.19 -9.97 0.93
C LEU A 129 -12.75 -9.80 0.42
N VAL A 130 -11.75 -10.17 1.25
CA VAL A 130 -10.33 -10.14 0.85
C VAL A 130 -10.10 -11.06 -0.36
N GLN A 131 -10.67 -12.27 -0.38
CA GLN A 131 -10.58 -13.18 -1.52
C GLN A 131 -11.20 -12.59 -2.80
N LEU A 132 -12.38 -11.96 -2.68
CA LEU A 132 -13.00 -11.26 -3.82
C LEU A 132 -12.13 -10.11 -4.32
N HIS A 133 -11.50 -9.35 -3.42
CA HIS A 133 -10.61 -8.26 -3.77
C HIS A 133 -9.32 -8.76 -4.44
N SER A 134 -8.70 -9.83 -3.92
CA SER A 134 -7.56 -10.48 -4.57
C SER A 134 -7.89 -10.94 -5.99
N ASN A 135 -9.06 -11.57 -6.19
CA ASN A 135 -9.52 -11.97 -7.52
C ASN A 135 -9.79 -10.76 -8.45
N ALA A 136 -10.27 -9.65 -7.89
CA ALA A 136 -10.46 -8.40 -8.63
C ALA A 136 -9.13 -7.81 -9.10
N LEU A 137 -8.10 -7.82 -8.23
CA LEU A 137 -6.74 -7.40 -8.56
C LEU A 137 -6.12 -8.27 -9.67
N SER A 138 -6.30 -9.60 -9.63
CA SER A 138 -5.84 -10.48 -10.70
C SER A 138 -6.48 -10.10 -12.05
N ARG A 139 -7.82 -9.92 -12.08
CA ARG A 139 -8.52 -9.48 -13.31
C ARG A 139 -8.09 -8.11 -13.80
N TYR A 140 -7.82 -7.18 -12.88
CA TYR A 140 -7.28 -5.87 -13.21
C TYR A 140 -5.94 -6.01 -13.93
N TYR A 141 -5.00 -6.80 -13.39
CA TYR A 141 -3.69 -6.98 -14.02
C TYR A 141 -3.73 -7.77 -15.33
N ASP A 142 -4.59 -8.78 -15.46
CA ASP A 142 -4.80 -9.45 -16.75
C ASP A 142 -5.16 -8.45 -17.87
N ARG A 143 -5.91 -7.40 -17.52
CA ARG A 143 -6.31 -6.34 -18.44
C ARG A 143 -5.23 -5.27 -18.66
N VAL A 144 -4.66 -4.72 -17.59
CA VAL A 144 -3.79 -3.54 -17.70
C VAL A 144 -2.34 -3.88 -18.01
N LEU A 145 -1.85 -5.04 -17.55
CA LEU A 145 -0.44 -5.40 -17.62
C LEU A 145 0.10 -5.45 -19.06
N PRO A 146 -0.62 -5.94 -20.09
CA PRO A 146 -0.15 -5.88 -21.48
C PRO A 146 0.15 -4.45 -21.98
N SER A 147 -0.54 -3.45 -21.45
CA SER A 147 -0.30 -2.04 -21.78
C SER A 147 0.83 -1.45 -20.92
N LEU A 148 0.88 -1.80 -19.64
CA LEU A 148 1.96 -1.42 -18.74
C LEU A 148 3.33 -1.94 -19.24
N LEU A 149 3.38 -3.21 -19.66
CA LEU A 149 4.57 -3.85 -20.22
C LEU A 149 4.94 -3.37 -21.64
N ASN A 150 4.17 -2.45 -22.20
CA ASN A 150 4.51 -1.78 -23.46
C ASN A 150 4.99 -0.36 -23.17
N ARG A 151 6.32 -0.20 -23.09
CA ARG A 151 6.96 1.09 -22.82
C ARG A 151 6.48 2.22 -23.75
N ARG A 152 6.21 1.94 -25.03
CA ARG A 152 5.72 2.95 -25.98
C ARG A 152 4.29 3.41 -25.66
N LYS A 153 3.40 2.49 -25.27
CA LYS A 153 2.05 2.84 -24.84
C LYS A 153 2.08 3.71 -23.58
N MET A 154 2.91 3.32 -22.61
CA MET A 154 3.07 4.09 -21.36
C MET A 154 3.61 5.49 -21.63
N LEU A 155 4.67 5.63 -22.43
CA LEU A 155 5.22 6.95 -22.79
C LEU A 155 4.27 7.78 -23.65
N ARG A 156 3.37 7.16 -24.44
CA ARG A 156 2.33 7.89 -25.16
C ARG A 156 1.26 8.43 -24.20
N TYR A 157 0.94 7.68 -23.15
CA TYR A 157 -0.05 8.07 -22.14
C TYR A 157 0.50 9.12 -21.17
N ARG A 158 1.72 8.89 -20.65
CA ARG A 158 2.46 9.81 -19.77
C ARG A 158 3.84 10.08 -20.37
N PRO A 159 3.99 11.10 -21.24
CA PRO A 159 5.26 11.40 -21.91
C PRO A 159 6.27 12.09 -20.99
N ASP A 160 5.79 12.83 -19.99
CA ASP A 160 6.65 13.46 -18.99
C ASP A 160 7.28 12.41 -18.06
N ASN A 161 8.57 12.60 -17.73
CA ASN A 161 9.33 11.65 -16.93
C ASN A 161 8.77 11.52 -15.49
N VAL A 162 8.38 12.63 -14.87
CA VAL A 162 7.83 12.64 -13.50
C VAL A 162 6.54 11.85 -13.48
N LEU A 163 5.61 12.19 -14.37
CA LEU A 163 4.31 11.51 -14.48
C LEU A 163 4.43 10.03 -14.86
N TYR A 164 5.44 9.68 -15.66
CA TYR A 164 5.71 8.30 -16.03
C TYR A 164 6.21 7.49 -14.83
N ILE A 165 7.19 7.99 -14.09
CA ILE A 165 7.73 7.29 -12.92
C ILE A 165 6.68 7.22 -11.80
N ASP A 166 5.89 8.28 -11.63
CA ASP A 166 4.79 8.29 -10.68
C ASP A 166 3.77 7.17 -10.92
N LEU A 167 3.31 7.03 -12.17
CA LEU A 167 2.46 5.91 -12.56
C LEU A 167 3.14 4.55 -12.35
N VAL A 168 4.43 4.43 -12.71
CA VAL A 168 5.17 3.17 -12.53
C VAL A 168 5.26 2.79 -11.06
N CYS A 169 5.58 3.74 -10.17
CA CYS A 169 5.67 3.48 -8.74
C CYS A 169 4.32 3.12 -8.14
N ASP A 170 3.22 3.79 -8.52
CA ASP A 170 1.88 3.42 -8.04
C ASP A 170 1.50 1.98 -8.42
N GLU A 171 1.71 1.58 -9.68
CA GLU A 171 1.45 0.21 -10.12
C GLU A 171 2.44 -0.80 -9.52
N LEU A 172 3.69 -0.40 -9.26
CA LEU A 172 4.68 -1.24 -8.58
C LEU A 172 4.21 -1.62 -7.16
N GLY A 173 3.79 -0.63 -6.39
CA GLY A 173 3.26 -0.83 -5.05
C GLY A 173 2.02 -1.72 -5.08
N ARG A 174 1.09 -1.46 -6.01
CA ARG A 174 -0.14 -2.26 -6.17
C ARG A 174 0.14 -3.70 -6.58
N LEU A 175 1.12 -3.95 -7.45
CA LEU A 175 1.55 -5.30 -7.84
C LEU A 175 2.12 -6.04 -6.63
N GLY A 176 2.97 -5.39 -5.84
CA GLY A 176 3.51 -5.95 -4.59
C GLY A 176 2.42 -6.28 -3.58
N THR A 177 1.47 -5.37 -3.35
CA THR A 177 0.30 -5.60 -2.49
C THR A 177 -0.55 -6.76 -2.98
N ALA A 178 -0.78 -6.88 -4.29
CA ALA A 178 -1.56 -7.97 -4.86
C ALA A 178 -0.89 -9.34 -4.60
N LEU A 179 0.44 -9.43 -4.70
CA LEU A 179 1.18 -10.65 -4.40
C LEU A 179 1.12 -11.01 -2.91
N LEU A 180 1.31 -10.03 -2.01
CA LEU A 180 1.14 -10.21 -0.56
C LEU A 180 -0.28 -10.66 -0.20
N LEU A 181 -1.30 -10.12 -0.88
CA LEU A 181 -2.70 -10.51 -0.70
C LEU A 181 -2.97 -11.95 -1.13
N LEU A 182 -2.42 -12.39 -2.28
CA LEU A 182 -2.55 -13.78 -2.74
C LEU A 182 -1.93 -14.75 -1.72
N ARG A 183 -0.81 -14.37 -1.11
CA ARG A 183 -0.19 -15.13 -0.02
C ARG A 183 -1.09 -15.18 1.22
N ALA A 184 -1.60 -14.03 1.66
CA ALA A 184 -2.49 -13.93 2.83
C ALA A 184 -3.76 -14.79 2.68
N VAL A 185 -4.39 -14.82 1.50
CA VAL A 185 -5.59 -15.65 1.29
C VAL A 185 -5.30 -17.12 1.04
N GLY A 186 -4.03 -17.53 0.98
CA GLY A 186 -3.62 -18.90 0.66
C GLY A 186 -4.00 -19.30 -0.77
N ALA A 187 -3.81 -18.39 -1.74
CA ALA A 187 -4.07 -18.68 -3.15
C ALA A 187 -3.17 -19.83 -3.66
N GLU A 188 -3.48 -20.39 -4.83
CA GLU A 188 -2.63 -21.42 -5.43
C GLU A 188 -1.22 -20.90 -5.74
N GLN A 189 -0.20 -21.77 -5.59
CA GLN A 189 1.19 -21.44 -5.89
C GLN A 189 1.37 -20.95 -7.34
N SER A 190 0.64 -21.53 -8.29
CA SER A 190 0.62 -21.14 -9.71
C SER A 190 0.30 -19.65 -9.88
N ASN A 191 -0.74 -19.16 -9.20
CA ASN A 191 -1.17 -17.77 -9.25
C ASN A 191 -0.13 -16.84 -8.63
N ARG A 192 0.48 -17.23 -7.50
CA ARG A 192 1.56 -16.46 -6.87
C ARG A 192 2.78 -16.36 -7.77
N VAL A 193 3.22 -17.48 -8.35
CA VAL A 193 4.37 -17.53 -9.27
C VAL A 193 4.12 -16.69 -10.52
N ALA A 194 2.91 -16.74 -11.08
CA ALA A 194 2.53 -15.88 -12.21
C ALA A 194 2.67 -14.39 -11.86
N LEU A 195 2.07 -13.94 -10.76
CA LEU A 195 2.12 -12.52 -10.37
C LEU A 195 3.52 -12.08 -9.94
N HIS A 196 4.28 -12.96 -9.28
CA HIS A 196 5.70 -12.76 -8.99
C HIS A 196 6.52 -12.50 -10.26
N ASN A 197 6.37 -13.34 -11.28
CA ASN A 197 7.07 -13.16 -12.55
C ASN A 197 6.65 -11.88 -13.28
N GLN A 198 5.38 -11.49 -13.16
CA GLN A 198 4.88 -10.21 -13.67
C GLN A 198 5.54 -9.02 -12.96
N LEU A 199 5.67 -9.06 -11.63
CA LEU A 199 6.36 -8.04 -10.83
C LEU A 199 7.83 -7.89 -11.26
N ILE A 200 8.56 -8.99 -11.39
CA ILE A 200 9.96 -8.99 -11.86
C ILE A 200 10.07 -8.44 -13.28
N THR A 201 9.18 -8.86 -14.18
CA THR A 201 9.16 -8.36 -15.56
C THR A 201 8.90 -6.85 -15.61
N PHE A 202 7.95 -6.38 -14.80
CA PHE A 202 7.61 -4.96 -14.68
C PHE A 202 8.80 -4.13 -14.18
N LEU A 203 9.47 -4.57 -13.10
CA LEU A 203 10.67 -3.91 -12.57
C LEU A 203 11.82 -3.86 -13.58
N ASN A 204 12.07 -4.97 -14.28
CA ASN A 204 13.10 -5.05 -15.30
C ASN A 204 12.85 -4.12 -16.49
N LEU A 205 11.59 -3.94 -16.87
CA LEU A 205 11.21 -3.01 -17.95
C LEU A 205 11.29 -1.55 -17.49
N HIS A 206 10.87 -1.26 -16.26
CA HIS A 206 10.68 0.08 -15.74
C HIS A 206 11.71 0.48 -14.69
N LYS A 207 13.00 0.21 -14.94
CA LYS A 207 14.12 0.52 -14.01
C LYS A 207 14.22 1.99 -13.56
N GLY A 208 13.49 2.90 -14.19
CA GLY A 208 13.40 4.28 -13.72
C GLY A 208 12.85 4.42 -12.30
N CYS A 209 11.97 3.51 -11.85
CA CYS A 209 11.45 3.53 -10.48
C CYS A 209 12.50 3.18 -9.40
N LEU A 210 13.67 2.69 -9.81
CA LEU A 210 14.81 2.42 -8.93
C LEU A 210 15.61 3.69 -8.59
N LEU A 211 15.23 4.84 -9.16
CA LEU A 211 15.57 6.16 -8.64
C LEU A 211 14.26 6.97 -8.59
N PRO A 212 13.49 6.88 -7.49
CA PRO A 212 12.20 7.51 -7.38
C PRO A 212 12.24 9.03 -7.63
N VAL A 213 11.10 9.60 -8.03
CA VAL A 213 10.98 11.07 -8.18
C VAL A 213 10.52 11.75 -6.90
N TYR A 214 9.85 11.00 -6.03
CA TYR A 214 9.36 11.40 -4.72
C TYR A 214 9.98 10.51 -3.65
N ASP A 215 10.30 11.03 -2.47
CA ASP A 215 10.77 10.18 -1.37
C ASP A 215 9.65 9.24 -0.91
N GLY A 216 8.40 9.69 -0.94
CA GLY A 216 7.23 8.88 -0.62
C GLY A 216 7.05 7.65 -1.52
N GLN A 217 7.66 7.58 -2.71
CA GLN A 217 7.66 6.38 -3.56
C GLN A 217 8.55 5.25 -3.01
N ALA A 218 9.37 5.52 -1.99
CA ALA A 218 10.02 4.48 -1.20
C ALA A 218 9.02 3.50 -0.59
N ILE A 219 7.78 3.93 -0.33
CA ILE A 219 6.68 3.10 0.14
C ILE A 219 6.39 1.99 -0.87
N ASP A 220 6.13 2.35 -2.13
CA ASP A 220 5.78 1.40 -3.18
C ASP A 220 6.93 0.42 -3.46
N LEU A 221 8.17 0.94 -3.47
CA LEU A 221 9.38 0.12 -3.61
C LEU A 221 9.54 -0.85 -2.42
N SER A 222 9.33 -0.39 -1.19
CA SER A 222 9.42 -1.24 0.00
C SER A 222 8.39 -2.37 -0.01
N ILE A 223 7.18 -2.11 -0.52
CA ILE A 223 6.13 -3.12 -0.64
C ILE A 223 6.48 -4.15 -1.70
N ALA A 224 6.98 -3.72 -2.86
CA ALA A 224 7.47 -4.64 -3.89
C ALA A 224 8.62 -5.51 -3.37
N LEU A 225 9.59 -4.94 -2.68
CA LEU A 225 10.68 -5.68 -2.04
C LEU A 225 10.16 -6.65 -0.98
N THR A 226 9.20 -6.23 -0.14
CA THR A 226 8.56 -7.12 0.84
C THR A 226 7.90 -8.32 0.18
N ALA A 227 7.21 -8.09 -0.95
CA ALA A 227 6.56 -9.16 -1.70
C ALA A 227 7.58 -10.18 -2.25
N LEU A 228 8.71 -9.71 -2.78
CA LEU A 228 9.79 -10.60 -3.25
C LEU A 228 10.41 -11.39 -2.08
N LEU A 229 10.70 -10.73 -0.96
CA LEU A 229 11.23 -11.38 0.24
C LEU A 229 10.26 -12.42 0.81
N ALA A 230 8.96 -12.12 0.81
CA ALA A 230 7.91 -13.04 1.24
C ALA A 230 7.80 -14.30 0.35
N GLU A 231 8.09 -14.17 -0.95
CA GLU A 231 8.18 -15.31 -1.87
C GLU A 231 9.57 -15.98 -1.87
N GLY A 232 10.50 -15.51 -1.04
CA GLY A 232 11.85 -16.08 -0.92
C GLY A 232 12.81 -15.69 -2.05
N ASP A 233 12.47 -14.69 -2.87
CA ASP A 233 13.32 -14.21 -3.96
C ASP A 233 14.34 -13.16 -3.47
N PHE A 234 15.25 -13.61 -2.61
CA PHE A 234 16.33 -12.80 -2.07
C PHE A 234 17.31 -12.32 -3.16
N THR A 235 17.44 -13.09 -4.25
CA THR A 235 18.35 -12.77 -5.36
C THR A 235 17.89 -11.54 -6.12
N ASN A 236 16.64 -11.50 -6.57
CA ASN A 236 16.12 -10.31 -7.25
C ASN A 236 15.98 -9.13 -6.29
N ALA A 237 15.57 -9.36 -5.04
CA ALA A 237 15.53 -8.30 -4.03
C ALA A 237 16.91 -7.63 -3.86
N LYS A 238 17.99 -8.42 -3.76
CA LYS A 238 19.37 -7.92 -3.70
C LYS A 238 19.76 -7.12 -4.94
N ALA A 239 19.45 -7.64 -6.13
CA ALA A 239 19.77 -6.96 -7.38
C ALA A 239 19.06 -5.60 -7.50
N ILE A 240 17.78 -5.54 -7.11
CA ILE A 240 16.97 -4.31 -7.11
C ILE A 240 17.54 -3.28 -6.14
N VAL A 241 17.85 -3.69 -4.90
CA VAL A 241 18.39 -2.79 -3.87
C VAL A 241 19.78 -2.28 -4.28
N SER A 242 20.64 -3.14 -4.83
CA SER A 242 21.95 -2.71 -5.37
C SER A 242 21.78 -1.65 -6.45
N GLU A 243 20.91 -1.89 -7.43
CA GLU A 243 20.65 -0.94 -8.51
C GLU A 243 20.08 0.39 -7.99
N CYS A 244 19.24 0.36 -6.94
CA CYS A 244 18.76 1.58 -6.28
C CYS A 244 19.91 2.37 -5.64
N VAL A 245 20.78 1.69 -4.89
CA VAL A 245 21.95 2.31 -4.26
C VAL A 245 22.90 2.87 -5.31
N ASP A 246 23.18 2.11 -6.38
CA ASP A 246 24.02 2.53 -7.51
C ASP A 246 23.50 3.80 -8.18
N ARG A 247 22.21 3.84 -8.49
CA ARG A 247 21.57 5.00 -9.12
C ARG A 247 21.57 6.21 -8.20
N PHE A 248 21.24 6.01 -6.93
CA PHE A 248 21.19 7.07 -5.93
C PHE A 248 22.58 7.66 -5.66
N GLU A 249 23.59 6.81 -5.47
CA GLU A 249 25.01 7.20 -5.34
C GLU A 249 25.47 8.01 -6.57
N THR A 250 25.19 7.51 -7.78
CA THR A 250 25.51 8.20 -9.03
C THR A 250 24.83 9.55 -9.11
N ALA A 251 23.56 9.62 -8.74
CA ALA A 251 22.79 10.84 -8.81
C ALA A 251 23.33 11.89 -7.82
N LEU A 252 23.67 11.50 -6.59
CA LEU A 252 24.28 12.38 -5.59
C LEU A 252 25.64 12.93 -6.05
N ARG A 253 26.52 12.05 -6.56
CA ARG A 253 27.87 12.45 -7.01
C ARG A 253 27.88 13.40 -8.19
N ASN A 254 26.89 13.28 -9.07
CA ASN A 254 26.79 14.08 -10.30
C ASN A 254 25.81 15.24 -10.17
N ASP A 255 25.36 15.57 -8.94
CA ASP A 255 24.36 16.61 -8.68
C ASP A 255 23.13 16.47 -9.60
N LEU A 256 22.59 15.25 -9.75
CA LEU A 256 21.36 15.03 -10.51
C LEU A 256 20.14 15.34 -9.64
N ALA A 257 18.94 15.27 -10.23
CA ALA A 257 17.70 15.43 -9.48
C ALA A 257 17.52 14.27 -8.48
N MET A 258 17.46 14.60 -7.18
CA MET A 258 17.10 13.69 -6.10
C MET A 258 15.58 13.50 -6.02
N PRO A 259 15.10 12.46 -5.32
CA PRO A 259 13.70 12.39 -4.94
C PRO A 259 13.28 13.68 -4.22
N VAL A 260 12.08 14.17 -4.49
CA VAL A 260 11.51 15.33 -3.80
C VAL A 260 10.84 14.86 -2.51
N ASP A 261 11.15 15.51 -1.39
CA ASP A 261 10.65 15.12 -0.06
C ASP A 261 9.30 15.73 0.33
N THR A 262 8.85 16.75 -0.40
CA THR A 262 7.48 17.30 -0.29
C THR A 262 6.43 16.44 -0.99
N ASP A 263 6.88 15.48 -1.82
CA ASP A 263 6.05 14.67 -2.72
C ASP A 263 5.13 15.52 -3.64
N ASP A 264 5.49 16.78 -3.88
CA ASP A 264 4.73 17.71 -4.72
C ASP A 264 5.15 17.62 -6.21
N ILE A 265 4.14 17.59 -7.09
CA ILE A 265 4.37 17.46 -8.52
C ILE A 265 5.02 18.70 -9.14
N GLU A 266 4.68 19.90 -8.68
CA GLU A 266 5.25 21.14 -9.19
C GLU A 266 6.74 21.22 -8.82
N ASP A 267 7.08 20.84 -7.60
CA ASP A 267 8.47 20.73 -7.12
C ASP A 267 9.28 19.72 -7.96
N ALA A 268 8.75 18.52 -8.19
CA ALA A 268 9.42 17.50 -9.01
C ALA A 268 9.59 17.94 -10.47
N LEU A 269 8.57 18.59 -11.05
CA LEU A 269 8.65 19.14 -12.41
C LEU A 269 9.64 20.31 -12.48
N ALA A 270 9.71 21.17 -11.47
CA ALA A 270 10.65 22.28 -11.41
C ALA A 270 12.10 21.77 -11.36
N LEU A 271 12.35 20.74 -10.54
CA LEU A 271 13.65 20.09 -10.39
C LEU A 271 14.08 19.40 -11.69
N ARG A 272 13.19 18.61 -12.32
CA ARG A 272 13.50 17.85 -13.55
C ARG A 272 13.67 18.73 -14.77
N ASN A 273 12.90 19.82 -14.87
CA ASN A 273 13.01 20.79 -15.96
C ASN A 273 14.16 21.80 -15.77
N ARG A 274 14.99 21.65 -14.72
CA ARG A 274 16.13 22.52 -14.40
C ARG A 274 15.75 24.00 -14.29
N LYS A 275 14.50 24.29 -13.88
CA LYS A 275 14.06 25.66 -13.61
C LYS A 275 14.64 26.19 -12.30
N ASP A 276 15.20 25.29 -11.50
CA ASP A 276 15.79 25.58 -10.21
C ASP A 276 17.27 25.18 -10.13
N THR A 277 18.08 26.09 -9.61
CA THR A 277 19.51 25.88 -9.38
C THR A 277 19.83 25.29 -8.01
N GLN A 278 18.92 25.37 -7.03
CA GLN A 278 19.13 24.90 -5.65
C GLN A 278 18.47 23.54 -5.40
N LYS A 279 18.96 22.49 -6.06
CA LYS A 279 18.40 21.12 -5.98
C LYS A 279 18.27 20.57 -4.56
N SER A 280 19.23 20.90 -3.69
CA SER A 280 19.25 20.46 -2.30
C SER A 280 18.11 21.01 -1.44
N ARG A 281 17.32 21.97 -1.94
CA ARG A 281 16.15 22.49 -1.21
C ARG A 281 14.97 21.52 -1.21
N PHE A 282 14.88 20.64 -2.20
CA PHE A 282 13.79 19.68 -2.39
C PHE A 282 14.09 18.30 -1.77
N PHE A 283 15.22 18.15 -1.07
CA PHE A 283 15.62 16.89 -0.47
C PHE A 283 16.29 17.14 0.88
N LYS A 284 15.47 17.40 1.89
CA LYS A 284 15.81 17.65 3.29
C LYS A 284 15.55 16.46 4.18
N THR A 285 14.58 15.61 3.85
CA THR A 285 14.29 14.36 4.56
C THR A 285 14.27 13.17 3.61
N THR A 286 14.63 11.99 4.12
CA THR A 286 14.51 10.76 3.34
C THR A 286 14.21 9.53 4.19
N THR A 287 13.25 8.74 3.72
CA THR A 287 12.91 7.40 4.21
C THR A 287 13.44 6.31 3.29
N LEU A 288 13.74 6.63 2.01
CA LEU A 288 14.33 5.73 1.03
C LEU A 288 15.66 5.14 1.52
N VAL A 289 16.59 5.99 1.94
CA VAL A 289 17.95 5.55 2.34
C VAL A 289 17.89 4.64 3.59
N PRO A 290 17.19 5.02 4.68
CA PRO A 290 16.90 4.11 5.80
C PRO A 290 16.32 2.77 5.38
N MET A 291 15.33 2.76 4.48
CA MET A 291 14.68 1.55 3.99
C MET A 291 15.67 0.65 3.25
N LEU A 292 16.49 1.21 2.35
CA LEU A 292 17.53 0.45 1.65
C LEU A 292 18.52 -0.20 2.62
N GLY A 293 18.92 0.49 3.69
CA GLY A 293 19.78 -0.08 4.73
C GLY A 293 19.12 -1.18 5.55
N THR A 294 17.82 -1.06 5.88
CA THR A 294 17.07 -2.13 6.53
C THR A 294 17.01 -3.38 5.64
N VAL A 295 16.73 -3.21 4.34
CA VAL A 295 16.69 -4.35 3.41
C VAL A 295 18.09 -4.96 3.19
N ALA A 296 19.14 -4.15 3.16
CA ALA A 296 20.53 -4.64 3.15
C ALA A 296 20.84 -5.54 4.35
N GLY A 297 20.40 -5.11 5.54
CA GLY A 297 20.48 -5.89 6.77
C GLY A 297 19.76 -7.24 6.65
N ILE A 298 18.50 -7.21 6.19
CA ILE A 298 17.67 -8.42 6.01
C ILE A 298 18.29 -9.41 5.02
N LEU A 299 18.89 -8.89 3.94
CA LEU A 299 19.59 -9.69 2.92
C LEU A 299 20.95 -10.21 3.39
N ASN A 300 21.39 -9.84 4.60
CA ASN A 300 22.72 -10.10 5.14
C ASN A 300 23.85 -9.63 4.19
N ASP A 301 23.65 -8.48 3.52
CA ASP A 301 24.57 -7.95 2.52
C ASP A 301 25.49 -6.87 3.11
N GLN A 302 26.67 -7.31 3.58
CA GLN A 302 27.68 -6.43 4.16
C GLN A 302 28.24 -5.42 3.15
N ASP A 303 28.37 -5.79 1.87
CA ASP A 303 28.94 -4.91 0.85
C ASP A 303 27.98 -3.76 0.59
N LEU A 304 26.70 -4.05 0.43
CA LEU A 304 25.69 -3.02 0.20
C LEU A 304 25.52 -2.08 1.40
N LEU A 305 25.56 -2.61 2.62
CA LEU A 305 25.54 -1.80 3.84
C LEU A 305 26.78 -0.90 3.96
N THR A 306 27.95 -1.41 3.57
CA THR A 306 29.21 -0.65 3.54
C THR A 306 29.11 0.47 2.53
N ARG A 307 28.65 0.20 1.30
CA ARG A 307 28.45 1.21 0.26
C ARG A 307 27.51 2.32 0.70
N LEU A 308 26.37 1.98 1.30
CA LEU A 308 25.45 2.97 1.87
C LEU A 308 26.16 3.85 2.90
N SER A 309 26.90 3.24 3.83
CA SER A 309 27.59 3.93 4.91
C SER A 309 28.76 4.81 4.45
N THR A 310 29.53 4.37 3.46
CA THR A 310 30.77 5.03 3.05
C THR A 310 30.61 5.95 1.84
N ASN A 311 29.69 5.63 0.94
CA ASN A 311 29.55 6.35 -0.34
C ASN A 311 28.32 7.25 -0.37
N VAL A 312 27.21 6.84 0.26
CA VAL A 312 25.93 7.56 0.19
C VAL A 312 25.78 8.51 1.39
N VAL A 313 25.83 7.99 2.62
CA VAL A 313 25.60 8.79 3.84
C VAL A 313 26.47 10.06 3.92
N PRO A 314 27.78 10.05 3.58
CA PRO A 314 28.59 11.27 3.62
C PRO A 314 28.14 12.37 2.64
N LEU A 315 27.48 12.00 1.55
CA LEU A 315 26.94 12.94 0.55
C LEU A 315 25.59 13.55 0.98
N LEU A 316 24.96 13.01 2.02
CA LEU A 316 23.66 13.45 2.55
C LEU A 316 23.78 14.49 3.66
N LYS A 317 24.86 15.29 3.66
CA LYS A 317 25.06 16.31 4.68
C LYS A 317 23.91 17.32 4.67
N GLY A 318 23.18 17.41 5.79
CA GLY A 318 22.02 18.29 5.94
C GLY A 318 20.68 17.68 5.49
N VAL A 319 20.67 16.38 5.16
CA VAL A 319 19.47 15.58 4.93
C VAL A 319 19.21 14.71 6.16
N THR A 320 18.00 14.78 6.71
CA THR A 320 17.56 13.94 7.82
C THR A 320 17.11 12.59 7.29
N MET A 321 17.81 11.52 7.65
CA MET A 321 17.41 10.15 7.33
C MET A 321 16.46 9.62 8.41
N GLU A 322 15.25 9.20 8.06
CA GLU A 322 14.21 8.85 9.03
C GLU A 322 13.75 7.39 8.94
N ARG A 323 13.74 6.69 10.08
CA ARG A 323 12.98 5.44 10.24
C ARG A 323 11.66 5.74 10.91
N TRP A 324 10.58 5.32 10.28
CA TRP A 324 9.24 5.49 10.80
C TRP A 324 8.76 4.24 11.55
N PHE A 325 8.14 4.44 12.70
CA PHE A 325 7.60 3.39 13.54
C PHE A 325 6.11 3.65 13.79
N PRO A 326 5.22 2.66 13.55
CA PRO A 326 3.79 2.85 13.73
C PRO A 326 3.39 2.93 15.20
N GLN A 327 2.35 3.71 15.48
CA GLN A 327 1.62 3.66 16.75
C GLN A 327 0.42 2.72 16.65
N ILE A 328 -0.15 2.32 17.79
CA ILE A 328 -1.21 1.30 17.83
C ILE A 328 -2.45 1.74 17.05
N GLY A 329 -2.69 3.05 16.97
CA GLY A 329 -3.77 3.65 16.19
C GLY A 329 -3.69 3.40 14.68
N LEU A 330 -2.57 2.88 14.14
CA LEU A 330 -2.47 2.53 12.73
C LEU A 330 -3.57 1.53 12.31
N GLN A 331 -3.91 0.56 13.17
CA GLN A 331 -4.93 -0.46 12.85
C GLN A 331 -6.36 0.07 12.76
N SER A 332 -6.60 1.28 13.26
CA SER A 332 -7.89 1.97 13.21
C SER A 332 -7.82 3.31 12.48
N LEU A 333 -6.72 3.62 11.78
CA LEU A 333 -6.52 4.90 11.10
C LEU A 333 -7.66 5.20 10.12
N THR A 334 -8.06 4.20 9.33
CA THR A 334 -9.10 4.37 8.31
C THR A 334 -10.47 4.51 8.97
N GLY A 335 -11.11 5.66 8.81
CA GLY A 335 -12.35 6.02 9.52
C GLY A 335 -12.13 6.67 10.88
N SER A 336 -10.89 6.98 11.27
CA SER A 336 -10.61 7.83 12.42
C SER A 336 -10.41 9.29 12.01
N ASN A 337 -10.66 10.22 12.93
CA ASN A 337 -10.33 11.65 12.76
C ASN A 337 -8.87 11.96 13.13
N VAL A 338 -8.03 10.94 13.27
CA VAL A 338 -6.64 11.07 13.73
C VAL A 338 -5.75 11.34 12.53
N SER A 339 -4.86 12.34 12.67
CA SER A 339 -3.92 12.68 11.59
C SER A 339 -2.83 11.61 11.43
N LEU A 340 -2.25 11.52 10.22
CA LEU A 340 -1.11 10.62 9.96
C LEU A 340 0.07 10.90 10.91
N ASN A 341 0.32 12.17 11.22
CA ASN A 341 1.40 12.60 12.12
C ASN A 341 1.24 12.09 13.57
N SER A 342 0.03 11.68 13.96
CA SER A 342 -0.26 11.14 15.30
C SER A 342 -0.25 9.61 15.36
N ILE A 343 -0.10 8.90 14.23
CA ILE A 343 -0.11 7.42 14.19
C ILE A 343 1.27 6.81 13.91
N GLY A 344 2.34 7.59 14.07
CA GLY A 344 3.69 7.07 14.00
C GLY A 344 4.72 8.05 14.56
N VAL A 345 5.94 7.54 14.73
CA VAL A 345 7.08 8.30 15.22
C VAL A 345 8.26 8.06 14.30
N SER A 346 8.88 9.14 13.81
CA SER A 346 10.15 9.06 13.09
C SER A 346 11.33 9.11 14.06
N ARG A 347 12.33 8.27 13.81
CA ARG A 347 13.65 8.33 14.45
C ARG A 347 14.69 8.69 13.39
N ALA A 348 15.38 9.81 13.61
CA ALA A 348 16.52 10.19 12.78
C ALA A 348 17.69 9.22 12.95
N LEU A 349 18.38 8.91 11.85
CA LEU A 349 19.59 8.09 11.83
C LEU A 349 20.84 8.97 11.69
N SER A 350 21.85 8.70 12.51
CA SER A 350 23.19 9.28 12.33
C SER A 350 24.04 8.49 11.30
N GLY A 351 23.61 7.29 10.94
CA GLY A 351 24.31 6.35 10.06
C GLY A 351 23.85 4.92 10.31
N PHE A 352 24.40 3.98 9.54
CA PHE A 352 24.10 2.55 9.68
C PHE A 352 25.03 1.87 10.68
N ARG A 353 24.61 0.70 11.16
CA ARG A 353 25.40 -0.20 12.01
C ARG A 353 26.50 -0.89 11.21
N LYS A 354 27.47 -1.48 11.91
CA LYS A 354 28.67 -2.03 11.25
C LYS A 354 28.36 -3.32 10.51
N THR A 355 27.46 -4.14 11.07
CA THR A 355 27.10 -5.43 10.50
C THR A 355 25.62 -5.46 10.10
N PRO A 356 25.23 -6.27 9.09
CA PRO A 356 23.84 -6.49 8.71
C PRO A 356 22.95 -6.91 9.89
N ALA A 357 23.44 -7.80 10.76
CA ALA A 357 22.70 -8.27 11.93
C ALA A 357 22.38 -7.14 12.91
N GLU A 358 23.37 -6.32 13.27
CA GLU A 358 23.17 -5.13 14.11
C GLU A 358 22.20 -4.14 13.44
N GLU A 359 22.23 -4.03 12.12
CA GLU A 359 21.35 -3.14 11.37
C GLU A 359 19.89 -3.59 11.39
N VAL A 360 19.63 -4.90 11.27
CA VAL A 360 18.30 -5.47 11.45
C VAL A 360 17.81 -5.21 12.87
N GLU A 361 18.63 -5.51 13.88
CA GLU A 361 18.29 -5.24 15.28
C GLU A 361 17.98 -3.76 15.51
N ALA A 362 18.79 -2.84 14.97
CA ALA A 362 18.56 -1.40 15.09
C ALA A 362 17.31 -0.92 14.31
N SER A 363 16.95 -1.60 13.23
CA SER A 363 15.75 -1.32 12.44
C SER A 363 14.48 -1.80 13.15
N GLU A 364 14.55 -2.89 13.91
CA GLU A 364 13.43 -3.45 14.68
C GLU A 364 13.39 -2.90 16.12
N ASN A 365 14.45 -2.26 16.60
CA ASN A 365 14.52 -1.65 17.92
C ASN A 365 13.60 -0.43 18.04
N LEU A 366 12.47 -0.63 18.71
CA LEU A 366 11.39 0.33 18.83
C LEU A 366 11.77 1.53 19.72
N PRO A 367 11.31 2.75 19.40
CA PRO A 367 11.35 3.86 20.35
C PRO A 367 10.55 3.54 21.61
N ARG A 368 10.90 4.20 22.73
CA ARG A 368 10.12 4.10 23.96
C ARG A 368 8.65 4.43 23.66
N ASN A 369 7.74 3.61 24.18
CA ASN A 369 6.29 3.74 23.99
C ASN A 369 5.79 3.51 22.56
N CYS A 370 6.60 2.97 21.64
CA CYS A 370 6.08 2.44 20.39
C CYS A 370 5.65 0.98 20.60
N PRO A 371 4.46 0.59 20.10
CA PRO A 371 4.00 -0.78 20.22
C PRO A 371 4.89 -1.72 19.40
N SER A 372 5.12 -2.89 19.98
CA SER A 372 5.67 -4.04 19.26
C SER A 372 4.69 -4.58 18.23
N SER A 373 5.20 -5.38 17.28
CA SER A 373 4.35 -6.03 16.29
C SER A 373 3.27 -6.91 16.92
N GLU A 374 3.54 -7.46 18.10
CA GLU A 374 2.66 -8.37 18.86
C GLU A 374 1.42 -7.66 19.44
N GLU A 375 1.51 -6.35 19.66
CA GLU A 375 0.42 -5.56 20.22
C GLU A 375 -0.67 -5.23 19.19
N PHE A 376 -0.36 -5.34 17.89
CA PHE A 376 -1.35 -5.12 16.83
C PHE A 376 -2.30 -6.30 16.73
N ALA A 377 -3.60 -6.03 16.58
CA ALA A 377 -4.62 -7.08 16.55
C ALA A 377 -4.55 -7.98 15.30
N TRP A 378 -3.88 -7.53 14.23
CA TRP A 378 -3.61 -8.38 13.07
C TRP A 378 -2.38 -9.26 13.25
N HIS A 379 -1.65 -9.17 14.36
CA HIS A 379 -0.42 -9.92 14.59
C HIS A 379 -0.61 -11.43 14.41
N ASP A 380 0.33 -12.07 13.70
CA ASP A 380 0.32 -13.52 13.43
C ASP A 380 -0.97 -14.03 12.76
N THR A 381 -1.72 -13.12 12.14
CA THR A 381 -2.85 -13.45 11.29
C THR A 381 -2.51 -13.19 9.82
N PRO A 382 -3.24 -13.78 8.87
CA PRO A 382 -3.12 -13.38 7.47
C PRO A 382 -3.41 -11.89 7.21
N TRP A 383 -4.01 -11.18 8.16
CA TRP A 383 -4.43 -9.78 8.02
C TRP A 383 -3.30 -8.78 8.25
N GLU A 384 -2.09 -9.22 8.58
CA GLU A 384 -0.92 -8.31 8.59
C GLU A 384 -0.68 -7.64 7.23
N VAL A 385 -1.17 -8.23 6.14
CA VAL A 385 -1.17 -7.61 4.80
C VAL A 385 -1.88 -6.25 4.78
N LEU A 386 -2.80 -5.97 5.71
CA LEU A 386 -3.44 -4.67 5.86
C LEU A 386 -2.43 -3.55 6.15
N VAL A 387 -1.27 -3.86 6.72
CA VAL A 387 -0.18 -2.89 6.92
C VAL A 387 0.32 -2.36 5.58
N ALA A 388 0.50 -3.23 4.57
CA ALA A 388 0.93 -2.83 3.23
C ALA A 388 -0.16 -2.06 2.48
N ILE A 389 -1.43 -2.46 2.64
CA ILE A 389 -2.56 -1.71 2.07
C ILE A 389 -2.65 -0.31 2.70
N SER A 390 -2.51 -0.22 4.03
CA SER A 390 -2.51 1.04 4.77
C SER A 390 -1.37 1.95 4.32
N ALA A 391 -0.16 1.40 4.16
CA ALA A 391 1.01 2.17 3.72
C ALA A 391 0.79 2.82 2.36
N ARG A 392 0.19 2.11 1.40
CA ARG A 392 -0.16 2.68 0.08
C ARG A 392 -1.31 3.67 0.13
N MET A 393 -2.35 3.37 0.89
CA MET A 393 -3.56 4.19 0.94
C MET A 393 -3.30 5.53 1.63
N HIS A 394 -2.55 5.50 2.74
CA HIS A 394 -2.33 6.65 3.62
C HIS A 394 -0.93 7.25 3.50
N ARG A 395 -0.09 6.70 2.61
CA ARG A 395 1.27 7.18 2.31
C ARG A 395 2.17 7.31 3.54
N HIS A 396 2.12 6.33 4.46
CA HIS A 396 3.14 6.19 5.51
C HIS A 396 4.19 5.13 5.12
N PRO A 397 5.44 5.24 5.60
CA PRO A 397 6.45 4.22 5.38
C PRO A 397 6.00 2.84 5.88
N LEU A 398 6.43 1.79 5.18
CA LEU A 398 6.16 0.42 5.60
C LEU A 398 6.99 0.12 6.87
N PRO A 399 6.39 -0.40 7.95
CA PRO A 399 7.12 -0.73 9.17
C PRO A 399 8.27 -1.71 8.91
N THR A 400 9.45 -1.40 9.47
CA THR A 400 10.66 -2.23 9.34
C THR A 400 10.47 -3.65 9.88
N TRP A 401 9.71 -3.82 10.96
CA TRP A 401 9.39 -5.14 11.51
C TRP A 401 8.54 -5.99 10.55
N TYR A 402 7.72 -5.38 9.71
CA TYR A 402 6.89 -6.10 8.73
C TYR A 402 7.76 -6.67 7.60
N LEU A 403 8.69 -5.86 7.09
CA LEU A 403 9.74 -6.28 6.15
C LEU A 403 10.54 -7.49 6.69
N GLY A 404 11.05 -7.36 7.92
CA GLY A 404 11.85 -8.41 8.57
C GLY A 404 11.04 -9.70 8.80
N LYS A 405 9.79 -9.58 9.23
CA LYS A 405 8.90 -10.72 9.46
C LYS A 405 8.61 -11.49 8.17
N CYS A 406 8.24 -10.80 7.08
CA CYS A 406 7.97 -11.44 5.79
C CYS A 406 9.19 -12.22 5.26
N ALA A 407 10.40 -11.65 5.42
CA ALA A 407 11.64 -12.31 5.03
C ALA A 407 11.96 -13.57 5.87
N ARG A 408 11.69 -13.54 7.18
CA ARG A 408 11.90 -14.71 8.05
C ARG A 408 10.92 -15.84 7.75
N GLN A 409 9.65 -15.51 7.52
CA GLN A 409 8.60 -16.50 7.24
C GLN A 409 8.87 -17.30 5.95
N SER A 410 9.48 -16.68 4.93
CA SER A 410 9.86 -17.40 3.71
C SER A 410 11.01 -18.37 3.93
N GLN A 411 12.02 -17.99 4.73
CA GLN A 411 13.15 -18.85 5.07
C GLN A 411 12.74 -20.12 5.84
N VAL A 412 11.78 -20.01 6.76
CA VAL A 412 11.25 -21.16 7.50
C VAL A 412 10.46 -22.12 6.60
N GLY A 413 9.75 -21.60 5.59
CA GLY A 413 9.03 -22.42 4.61
C GLY A 413 9.95 -23.27 3.72
N THR A 414 11.16 -22.78 3.39
CA THR A 414 12.17 -23.50 2.61
C THR A 414 12.91 -24.62 3.35
N LEU A 415 12.75 -24.75 4.68
CA LEU A 415 13.44 -25.77 5.49
C LEU A 415 12.59 -27.01 5.75
N VAL A 416 11.35 -27.06 5.23
CA VAL A 416 10.39 -28.16 5.46
C VAL A 416 9.99 -28.88 4.15
N ASP A 417 10.52 -28.46 3.01
CA ASP A 417 10.55 -29.24 1.75
C ASP A 417 11.94 -29.86 1.56
#